data_AF-A0A6N0BUK4-F1
#
_entry.id   AF-A0A6N0BUK4-F1
#
_cell.length_a   1.000
_cell.length_b   1.000
_cell.length_c   1.000
_cell.angle_alpha   90.00
_cell.angle_beta   90.00
_cell.angle_gamma   90.00
#
_symmetry.space_group_name_H-M   'P 1'
#
loop_
_entity.id
_entity.type
_entity.pdbx_description
1 polymer ?
#
loop_
_entity_poly.entity_id
_entity_poly.type
_entity_poly.pdbx_seq_one_letter_code
_entity_poly.pdbx_strand_id
1 'polypeptide(L)'
;MNEHVWFRLALSLACLTALVGWSAWGWSHYAAMRADSVGESRRTYQQEMAERCRSAPNFPACISNDEFLLGQAKAMLEGLQYREQARAIVPWAAGVPVAILLIFFLTRWILTGRVRPFWVLSEKSNRDDA
;
A
#
# COMPACT_ATOMS: atom_id res chain seq x y z
N MET A 1 19.00 12.67 -29.53
CA MET A 1 18.77 13.58 -28.38
C MET A 1 17.41 13.35 -27.70
N ASN A 2 16.31 13.15 -28.44
CA ASN A 2 14.98 12.98 -27.82
C ASN A 2 14.85 11.77 -26.87
N GLU A 3 15.50 10.63 -27.14
CA GLU A 3 15.34 9.42 -26.31
C GLU A 3 15.79 9.59 -24.85
N HIS A 4 16.90 10.31 -24.63
CA HIS A 4 17.39 10.56 -23.27
C HIS A 4 16.44 11.45 -22.46
N VAL A 5 15.74 12.38 -23.13
CA VAL A 5 14.74 13.25 -22.50
C VAL A 5 13.51 12.42 -22.11
N TRP A 6 12.99 11.59 -23.02
CA TRP A 6 11.84 10.72 -22.74
C TRP A 6 12.11 9.70 -21.63
N PHE A 7 13.32 9.12 -21.58
CA PHE A 7 13.69 8.21 -20.50
C PHE A 7 13.76 8.91 -19.15
N ARG A 8 14.38 10.09 -19.09
CA ARG A 8 14.44 10.90 -17.86
C ARG A 8 13.05 11.28 -17.37
N LEU A 9 12.14 11.59 -18.28
CA LEU A 9 10.76 11.96 -17.98
C LEU A 9 9.93 10.77 -17.48
N ALA A 10 10.09 9.59 -18.10
CA ALA A 10 9.45 8.36 -17.63
C ALA A 10 9.97 7.93 -16.25
N LEU A 11 11.28 8.06 -16.02
CA LEU A 11 11.91 7.73 -14.75
C LEU A 11 11.48 8.68 -13.63
N SER A 12 11.42 10.00 -13.88
CA SER A 12 10.95 10.96 -12.89
C SER A 12 9.47 10.74 -12.55
N LEU A 13 8.63 10.42 -13.54
CA LEU A 13 7.22 10.10 -13.32
C LEU A 13 7.03 8.80 -12.51
N ALA A 14 7.82 7.76 -12.79
CA ALA A 14 7.82 6.53 -12.01
C ALA A 14 8.29 6.76 -10.56
N CYS A 15 9.32 7.58 -10.35
CA CYS A 15 9.77 7.95 -9.00
C CYS A 15 8.72 8.77 -8.23
N LEU A 16 8.04 9.71 -8.88
CA LEU A 16 6.98 10.51 -8.25
C LEU A 16 5.79 9.63 -7.81
N THR A 17 5.34 8.73 -8.68
CA THR A 17 4.24 7.81 -8.35
C THR A 17 4.62 6.83 -7.23
N ALA A 18 5.86 6.36 -7.21
CA ALA A 18 6.39 5.57 -6.09
C ALA A 18 6.42 6.39 -4.78
N LEU A 19 6.95 7.61 -4.80
CA LEU A 19 7.03 8.49 -3.62
C LEU A 19 5.64 8.77 -3.03
N VAL A 20 4.66 9.10 -3.87
CA VAL A 20 3.28 9.35 -3.42
C VAL A 20 2.65 8.08 -2.86
N GLY A 21 2.81 6.94 -3.55
CA GLY A 21 2.27 5.65 -3.10
C GLY A 21 2.85 5.19 -1.76
N TRP A 22 4.18 5.28 -1.60
CA TRP A 22 4.85 4.93 -0.35
C TRP A 22 4.53 5.90 0.80
N SER A 23 4.35 7.19 0.53
CA SER A 23 3.95 8.17 1.54
C SER A 23 2.53 7.92 2.05
N ALA A 24 1.59 7.64 1.14
CA ALA A 24 0.22 7.30 1.50
C ALA A 24 0.12 5.97 2.28
N TRP A 25 0.91 4.98 1.89
CA TRP A 25 1.05 3.74 2.65
C TRP A 25 1.65 3.98 4.05
N GLY A 26 2.74 4.74 4.13
CA GLY A 26 3.40 5.06 5.41
C GLY A 26 2.48 5.78 6.38
N TRP A 27 1.68 6.74 5.90
CA TRP A 27 0.71 7.45 6.73
C TRP A 27 -0.41 6.54 7.24
N SER A 28 -1.01 5.73 6.37
CA SER A 28 -2.07 4.78 6.77
C SER A 28 -1.55 3.72 7.74
N HIS A 29 -0.32 3.23 7.54
CA HIS A 29 0.32 2.29 8.45
C HIS A 29 0.62 2.92 9.83
N TYR A 30 1.14 4.15 9.84
CA TYR A 30 1.36 4.91 11.08
C TYR A 30 0.06 5.21 11.83
N ALA A 31 -1.01 5.59 11.11
CA ALA A 31 -2.33 5.81 11.68
C ALA A 31 -2.89 4.54 12.34
N ALA A 32 -2.72 3.38 11.68
CA ALA A 32 -3.09 2.09 12.27
C ALA A 32 -2.30 1.79 13.56
N MET A 33 -0.98 1.96 13.56
CA MET A 33 -0.16 1.76 14.77
C MET A 33 -0.56 2.69 15.91
N ARG A 34 -0.91 3.95 15.61
CA ARG A 34 -1.38 4.91 16.60
C ARG A 34 -2.73 4.51 17.19
N ALA A 35 -3.64 3.98 16.38
CA ALA A 35 -4.91 3.45 16.88
C ALA A 35 -4.68 2.23 17.80
N ASP A 36 -3.74 1.35 17.44
CA ASP A 36 -3.37 0.19 18.26
C ASP A 36 -2.78 0.59 19.62
N SER A 37 -1.87 1.56 19.66
CA SER A 37 -1.25 2.02 20.92
C SER A 37 -2.23 2.71 21.86
N VAL A 38 -3.21 3.44 21.31
CA VAL A 38 -4.33 3.98 22.09
C VAL A 38 -5.24 2.85 22.61
N GLY A 39 -5.46 1.81 21.82
CA GLY A 39 -6.19 0.61 22.25
C GLY A 39 -5.48 -0.13 23.39
N GLU A 40 -4.16 -0.27 23.33
CA GLU A 40 -3.35 -0.96 24.33
C GLU A 40 -3.33 -0.19 25.67
N SER A 41 -3.08 1.12 25.65
CA SER A 41 -3.14 1.97 26.84
C SER A 41 -4.53 1.99 27.52
N ARG A 42 -5.60 1.88 26.72
CA ARG A 42 -6.97 1.72 27.24
C ARG A 42 -7.18 0.35 27.89
N ARG A 43 -6.59 -0.71 27.34
CA ARG A 43 -6.67 -2.06 27.91
C ARG A 43 -5.94 -2.15 29.25
N THR A 44 -4.75 -1.56 29.37
CA THR A 44 -4.02 -1.49 30.64
C THR A 44 -4.79 -0.69 31.69
N TYR A 45 -5.40 0.43 31.29
CA TYR A 45 -6.25 1.22 32.19
C TYR A 45 -7.48 0.43 32.68
N GLN A 46 -8.10 -0.39 31.82
CA GLN A 46 -9.20 -1.28 32.24
C GLN A 46 -8.74 -2.34 33.25
N GLN A 47 -7.57 -2.95 33.03
CA GLN A 47 -7.02 -3.93 33.97
C GLN A 47 -6.77 -3.27 35.33
N GLU A 48 -6.15 -2.09 35.33
CA GLU A 48 -5.89 -1.33 36.55
C GLU A 48 -7.19 -0.90 37.25
N MET A 49 -8.19 -0.42 36.51
CA MET A 49 -9.49 -0.05 37.08
C MET A 49 -10.27 -1.26 37.60
N ALA A 50 -10.21 -2.42 36.93
CA ALA A 50 -10.82 -3.64 37.40
C ALA A 50 -10.20 -4.11 38.73
N GLU A 51 -8.88 -4.01 38.88
CA GLU A 51 -8.18 -4.29 40.14
C GLU A 51 -8.54 -3.28 41.24
N ARG A 52 -8.65 -1.99 40.89
CA ARG A 52 -9.08 -0.95 41.83
C ARG A 52 -10.54 -1.11 42.27
N CYS A 53 -11.44 -1.52 41.36
CA CYS A 53 -12.83 -1.81 41.70
C CYS A 53 -12.98 -3.06 42.57
N ARG A 54 -12.12 -4.08 42.39
CA ARG A 54 -12.07 -5.24 43.31
C ARG A 54 -11.63 -4.85 44.72
N SER A 55 -10.68 -3.93 44.83
CA SER A 55 -10.14 -3.49 46.13
C SER A 55 -10.97 -2.39 46.81
N ALA A 56 -11.72 -1.59 46.05
CA ALA A 56 -12.57 -0.50 46.55
C ALA A 56 -13.91 -0.44 45.77
N PRO A 57 -14.93 -1.19 46.19
CA PRO A 57 -16.19 -1.33 45.44
C PRO A 57 -17.05 -0.06 45.40
N ASN A 58 -16.80 0.91 46.28
CA ASN A 58 -17.52 2.19 46.32
C ASN A 58 -16.87 3.28 45.46
N PHE A 59 -15.89 2.94 44.63
CA PHE A 59 -15.21 3.92 43.79
C PHE A 59 -16.13 4.36 42.62
N PRO A 60 -16.36 5.67 42.44
CA PRO A 60 -17.37 6.18 41.49
C PRO A 60 -17.07 5.85 40.02
N ALA A 61 -15.82 5.50 39.68
CA ALA A 61 -15.44 5.11 38.31
C ALA A 61 -15.80 3.66 37.95
N CYS A 62 -16.30 2.85 38.89
CA CYS A 62 -16.66 1.45 38.63
C CYS A 62 -17.96 1.27 37.81
N ILE A 63 -18.66 2.37 37.47
CA ILE A 63 -19.99 2.36 36.82
C ILE A 63 -19.95 2.70 35.31
N SER A 64 -18.82 3.14 34.73
CA SER A 64 -18.80 3.71 33.35
C SER A 64 -18.27 2.78 32.25
N ASN A 65 -18.67 1.51 32.21
CA ASN A 65 -18.06 0.53 31.29
C ASN A 65 -18.54 0.68 29.82
N ASP A 66 -19.78 1.10 29.60
CA ASP A 66 -20.39 1.04 28.26
C ASP A 66 -19.85 2.08 27.27
N GLU A 67 -19.69 3.34 27.69
CA GLU A 67 -19.08 4.39 26.85
C GLU A 67 -17.63 4.07 26.49
N PHE A 68 -16.92 3.41 27.41
CA PHE A 68 -15.55 2.99 27.21
C PHE A 68 -15.46 1.81 26.21
N LEU A 69 -16.34 0.81 26.36
CA LEU A 69 -16.45 -0.32 25.42
C LEU A 69 -16.78 0.17 24.01
N LEU A 70 -17.70 1.13 23.88
CA LEU A 70 -18.01 1.79 22.61
C LEU A 70 -16.78 2.50 22.02
N GLY A 71 -16.05 3.26 22.85
CA GLY A 71 -14.83 3.94 22.43
C GLY A 71 -13.70 2.99 22.01
N GLN A 72 -13.58 1.83 22.65
CA GLN A 72 -12.61 0.80 22.30
C GLN A 72 -12.99 0.09 21.00
N ALA A 73 -14.27 -0.28 20.84
CA ALA A 73 -14.78 -0.89 19.62
C ALA A 73 -14.60 0.05 18.42
N LYS A 74 -14.85 1.35 18.59
CA LYS A 74 -14.61 2.36 17.54
C LYS A 74 -13.14 2.45 17.13
N ALA A 75 -12.22 2.50 18.10
CA ALA A 75 -10.79 2.54 17.81
C ALA A 75 -10.28 1.28 17.09
N MET A 76 -10.79 0.09 17.46
CA MET A 76 -10.48 -1.16 16.76
C MET A 76 -11.00 -1.17 15.32
N LEU A 77 -12.23 -0.69 15.09
CA LEU A 77 -12.82 -0.59 13.76
C LEU A 77 -12.04 0.37 12.86
N GLU A 78 -11.65 1.54 13.39
CA GLU A 78 -10.81 2.51 12.67
C GLU A 78 -9.45 1.91 12.32
N GLY A 79 -8.80 1.20 13.26
CA GLY A 79 -7.53 0.51 13.01
C GLY A 79 -7.62 -0.56 11.91
N LEU A 80 -8.71 -1.32 11.86
CA LEU A 80 -8.97 -2.31 10.81
C LEU A 80 -9.10 -1.63 9.43
N GLN A 81 -9.87 -0.54 9.35
CA GLN A 81 -10.03 0.21 8.10
C GLN A 81 -8.70 0.76 7.57
N TYR A 82 -7.86 1.32 8.43
CA TYR A 82 -6.54 1.82 8.02
C TYR A 82 -5.61 0.71 7.50
N ARG A 83 -5.70 -0.50 8.08
CA ARG A 83 -4.92 -1.67 7.61
C ARG A 83 -5.40 -2.16 6.25
N GLU A 84 -6.71 -2.20 6.01
CA GLU A 84 -7.26 -2.54 4.70
C GLU A 84 -6.85 -1.53 3.63
N GLN A 85 -6.93 -0.23 3.95
CA GLN A 85 -6.46 0.84 3.06
C GLN A 85 -4.96 0.71 2.76
N ALA A 86 -4.14 0.46 3.79
CA ALA A 86 -2.71 0.26 3.60
C ALA A 86 -2.43 -0.91 2.66
N ARG A 87 -3.10 -2.06 2.82
CA ARG A 87 -2.96 -3.21 1.92
C ARG A 87 -3.41 -2.89 0.49
N ALA A 88 -4.48 -2.12 0.34
CA ALA A 88 -4.96 -1.69 -0.97
C ALA A 88 -3.98 -0.76 -1.67
N ILE A 89 -3.20 0.06 -0.96
CA ILE A 89 -2.25 1.02 -1.55
C ILE A 89 -0.95 0.35 -2.03
N VAL A 90 -0.47 -0.71 -1.35
CA VAL A 90 0.76 -1.45 -1.71
C VAL A 90 0.84 -1.85 -3.20
N PRO A 91 -0.17 -2.52 -3.79
CA PRO A 91 -0.11 -2.91 -5.19
C PRO A 91 -0.06 -1.72 -6.16
N TRP A 92 -0.62 -0.56 -5.78
CA TRP A 92 -0.54 0.66 -6.61
C TRP A 92 0.83 1.32 -6.50
N ALA A 93 1.36 1.41 -5.27
CA ALA A 93 2.66 2.02 -4.99
C ALA A 93 3.82 1.29 -5.70
N ALA A 94 3.73 -0.03 -5.85
CA ALA A 94 4.72 -0.83 -6.58
C ALA A 94 4.35 -1.07 -8.05
N GLY A 95 3.07 -1.33 -8.34
CA GLY A 95 2.61 -1.73 -9.67
C GLY A 95 2.61 -0.61 -10.69
N VAL A 96 2.23 0.62 -10.32
CA VAL A 96 2.16 1.74 -11.26
C VAL A 96 3.55 2.16 -11.79
N PRO A 97 4.59 2.33 -10.94
CA PRO A 97 5.94 2.63 -11.43
C PRO A 97 6.50 1.55 -12.35
N VAL A 98 6.28 0.27 -12.00
CA VAL A 98 6.73 -0.87 -12.81
C VAL A 98 5.99 -0.91 -14.15
N ALA A 99 4.68 -0.67 -14.16
CA ALA A 99 3.89 -0.60 -15.39
C ALA A 99 4.34 0.54 -16.30
N ILE A 100 4.63 1.72 -15.76
CA ILE A 100 5.15 2.87 -16.52
C ILE A 100 6.49 2.51 -17.20
N LEU A 101 7.40 1.88 -16.47
CA LEU A 101 8.68 1.44 -17.02
C LEU A 101 8.50 0.35 -18.09
N LEU A 102 7.63 -0.64 -17.84
CA LEU A 102 7.31 -1.68 -18.81
C LEU A 102 6.73 -1.10 -20.10
N ILE A 103 5.79 -0.17 -20.01
CA ILE A 103 5.21 0.52 -21.17
C ILE A 103 6.31 1.26 -21.94
N PHE A 104 7.20 1.98 -21.25
CA PHE A 104 8.32 2.66 -21.90
C PHE A 104 9.22 1.67 -22.66
N PHE A 105 9.62 0.56 -22.04
CA PHE A 105 10.45 -0.46 -22.66
C PHE A 105 9.75 -1.17 -23.82
N LEU A 106 8.46 -1.47 -23.71
CA LEU A 106 7.63 -2.05 -24.78
C LEU A 106 7.52 -1.10 -25.97
N THR A 107 7.22 0.16 -25.72
CA THR A 107 7.12 1.19 -26.76
C THR A 107 8.45 1.35 -27.47
N ARG A 108 9.56 1.32 -26.72
CA ARG A 108 10.91 1.31 -27.26
C ARG A 108 11.20 0.06 -28.09
N TRP A 109 10.81 -1.13 -27.61
CA TRP A 109 10.96 -2.40 -28.30
C TRP A 109 10.23 -2.43 -29.66
N ILE A 110 9.02 -1.86 -29.71
CA ILE A 110 8.22 -1.75 -30.94
C ILE A 110 8.86 -0.74 -31.91
N LEU A 111 9.22 0.46 -31.44
CA LEU A 111 9.79 1.51 -32.29
C LEU A 111 11.18 1.17 -32.84
N THR A 112 12.01 0.46 -32.07
CA THR A 112 13.36 0.06 -32.52
C THR A 112 13.36 -1.20 -33.41
N GLY A 113 12.19 -1.76 -33.72
CA GLY A 113 12.05 -2.81 -34.74
C GLY A 113 12.75 -4.14 -34.40
N ARG A 114 13.02 -4.43 -33.12
CA ARG A 114 13.63 -5.70 -32.70
C ARG A 114 12.68 -6.91 -32.79
N VAL A 115 11.44 -6.68 -33.20
CA VAL A 115 10.53 -7.73 -33.66
C VAL A 115 10.84 -7.95 -35.14
N ARG A 116 11.65 -8.95 -35.48
CA ARG A 116 11.55 -9.52 -36.83
C ARG A 116 10.13 -10.05 -36.94
N PRO A 117 9.26 -9.50 -37.82
CA PRO A 117 7.91 -10.03 -37.96
C PRO A 117 8.04 -11.52 -38.28
N PHE A 118 7.28 -12.38 -37.60
CA PHE A 118 7.37 -13.84 -37.74
C PHE A 118 7.24 -14.29 -39.21
N TRP A 119 6.55 -13.49 -40.03
CA TRP A 119 6.43 -13.62 -41.49
C TRP A 119 7.78 -13.59 -42.24
N VAL A 120 8.76 -12.81 -41.77
CA VAL A 120 10.13 -12.74 -42.34
C VAL A 120 10.94 -14.01 -42.04
N LEU A 121 10.60 -14.76 -41.00
CA LEU A 121 11.21 -16.06 -40.70
C LEU A 121 10.57 -17.19 -41.52
N SER A 122 9.29 -17.07 -41.88
CA SER A 122 8.57 -18.06 -42.69
C SER A 122 9.05 -18.14 -44.14
N GLU A 123 9.35 -17.00 -44.78
CA GLU A 123 9.79 -16.97 -46.18
C GLU A 123 11.17 -17.61 -46.40
N LYS A 124 12.03 -17.59 -45.38
CA LYS A 124 13.38 -18.16 -45.50
C LYS A 124 13.36 -19.69 -45.50
N SER A 125 12.50 -20.31 -44.68
CA SER A 125 12.35 -21.77 -44.65
C SER A 125 11.86 -22.33 -45.99
N ASN A 126 10.90 -21.67 -46.63
CA ASN A 126 10.31 -22.15 -47.90
C ASN A 126 11.25 -22.07 -49.11
N ARG A 127 12.40 -21.39 -48.98
CA ARG A 127 13.36 -21.20 -50.06
C ARG A 127 14.56 -22.15 -49.97
N ASP A 128 14.78 -22.73 -48.80
CA ASP A 128 15.86 -23.69 -48.57
C ASP A 128 15.39 -25.15 -48.85
N ASP A 129 14.07 -25.35 -49.04
CA ASP A 129 13.43 -26.65 -49.33
C ASP A 129 13.02 -26.83 -50.82
N ALA A 130 13.25 -25.83 -51.69
CA ALA A 130 12.90 -25.84 -53.13
C ALA A 130 14.13 -25.66 -54.02
#